data_AF-A0A2N2FFX5-F1
#
_entry.id   AF-A0A2N2FFX5-F1
#
_cell.length_a   1.000
_cell.length_b   1.000
_cell.length_c   1.000
_cell.angle_alpha   90.00
_cell.angle_beta   90.00
_cell.angle_gamma   90.00
#
_symmetry.space_group_name_H-M   'P 1'
#
loop_
_entity.id
_entity.type
_entity.pdbx_description
1 polymer ?
#
loop_
_entity_poly.entity_id
_entity_poly.type
_entity_poly.pdbx_seq_one_letter_code
_entity_poly.pdbx_strand_id
1 'polypeptide(L)'
;MLQPATHRTGTQQSPAEEAATLHEVLIDPSECNACSGCCDICPDIFEWDQDMGRPSLKRQYATHDEVREAISLCPRRCITVEGWTEEFY
;
A
#
# COMPACT_ATOMS: atom_id res chain seq x y z
N MET A 1 13.44 -48.31 -28.65
CA MET A 1 12.51 -48.08 -27.52
C MET A 1 12.53 -46.60 -27.19
N LEU A 2 11.45 -46.12 -26.59
CA LEU A 2 10.90 -44.76 -26.61
C LEU A 2 11.80 -43.60 -26.13
N GLN A 3 11.78 -42.53 -26.94
CA GLN A 3 11.69 -41.08 -26.65
C GLN A 3 12.89 -40.28 -26.09
N PRO A 4 13.24 -39.13 -26.74
CA PRO A 4 14.08 -38.08 -26.19
C PRO A 4 13.27 -37.12 -25.29
N ALA A 5 13.83 -36.73 -24.14
CA ALA A 5 13.21 -35.73 -23.26
C ALA A 5 13.52 -34.32 -23.76
N THR A 6 12.66 -33.80 -24.63
CA THR A 6 12.46 -32.36 -24.79
C THR A 6 11.95 -31.77 -23.47
N HIS A 7 12.70 -30.85 -22.88
CA HIS A 7 12.11 -29.80 -22.04
C HIS A 7 12.50 -28.45 -22.62
N ARG A 8 11.61 -27.91 -23.46
CA ARG A 8 11.52 -26.50 -23.81
C ARG A 8 10.29 -25.95 -23.08
N THR A 9 10.48 -25.21 -22.00
CA THR A 9 9.49 -24.29 -21.41
C THR A 9 10.20 -23.54 -20.28
N GLY A 10 10.16 -22.23 -20.09
CA GLY A 10 9.54 -21.09 -20.74
C GLY A 10 10.23 -19.86 -20.14
N THR A 11 10.61 -18.88 -20.96
CA THR A 11 9.93 -17.57 -20.97
C THR A 11 10.35 -16.64 -19.82
N GLN A 12 11.34 -15.80 -20.13
CA GLN A 12 11.31 -14.34 -19.93
C GLN A 12 10.91 -13.84 -18.53
N GLN A 13 11.91 -13.51 -17.70
CA GLN A 13 11.74 -12.49 -16.67
C GLN A 13 11.88 -11.13 -17.37
N SER A 14 10.75 -10.53 -17.74
CA SER A 14 10.72 -9.14 -18.21
C SER A 14 10.93 -8.23 -16.99
N PRO A 15 11.82 -7.22 -17.03
CA PRO A 15 12.01 -6.28 -15.92
C PRO A 15 10.89 -5.21 -15.80
N ALA A 16 9.61 -5.54 -16.07
CA ALA A 16 8.52 -4.55 -16.15
C ALA A 16 7.09 -5.02 -15.75
N GLU A 17 6.89 -6.21 -15.18
CA GLU A 17 5.54 -6.82 -15.05
C GLU A 17 4.82 -6.70 -13.68
N GLU A 18 5.39 -5.99 -12.71
CA GLU A 18 4.63 -5.49 -11.53
C GLU A 18 4.67 -3.95 -11.53
N ALA A 19 3.92 -3.32 -12.43
CA ALA A 19 3.63 -1.90 -12.31
C ALA A 19 2.77 -1.71 -11.06
N ALA A 20 3.41 -1.41 -9.93
CA ALA A 20 2.73 -1.31 -8.65
C ALA A 20 1.61 -0.25 -8.76
N THR A 21 0.35 -0.72 -8.76
CA THR A 21 -0.81 0.15 -8.89
C THR A 21 -0.82 1.12 -7.72
N LEU A 22 -0.80 2.41 -8.05
CA LEU A 22 -0.91 3.47 -7.07
C LEU A 22 -2.39 3.75 -6.80
N HIS A 23 -2.71 3.92 -5.53
CA HIS A 23 -4.05 4.14 -5.06
C HIS A 23 -4.10 5.36 -4.16
N GLU A 24 -5.22 6.08 -4.17
CA GLU A 24 -5.40 7.29 -3.39
C GLU A 24 -5.57 6.93 -1.92
N VAL A 25 -4.68 7.43 -1.08
CA VAL A 25 -4.69 7.23 0.37
C VAL A 25 -5.45 8.38 1.00
N LEU A 26 -6.33 8.06 1.94
CA LEU A 26 -7.13 9.04 2.67
C LEU A 26 -6.98 8.82 4.18
N ILE A 27 -7.06 9.92 4.94
CA ILE A 27 -7.16 9.89 6.40
C ILE A 27 -8.50 10.54 6.77
N ASP A 28 -9.36 9.84 7.51
CA ASP A 28 -10.56 10.44 8.10
C ASP A 28 -10.19 11.16 9.40
N PRO A 29 -10.16 12.51 9.42
CA PRO A 29 -9.80 13.27 10.60
C PRO A 29 -10.82 13.16 11.74
N SER A 30 -12.06 12.79 11.44
CA SER A 30 -13.14 12.65 12.44
C SER A 30 -12.95 11.41 13.29
N GLU A 31 -12.46 10.32 12.68
CA GLU A 31 -12.18 9.05 13.36
C GLU A 31 -10.76 8.99 13.93
N CYS A 32 -9.83 9.76 13.37
CA CYS A 32 -8.45 9.83 13.82
C CYS A 32 -8.37 10.37 15.26
N ASN A 33 -7.63 9.66 16.12
CA ASN A 33 -7.37 10.06 17.51
C ASN A 33 -5.97 10.66 17.73
N ALA A 34 -5.26 11.02 16.64
CA ALA A 34 -3.94 11.65 16.67
C ALA A 34 -2.85 10.81 17.37
N CYS A 35 -2.89 9.47 17.24
CA CYS A 35 -1.94 8.56 17.90
C CYS A 35 -0.53 8.49 17.29
N SER A 36 -0.24 9.27 16.24
CA SER A 36 1.02 9.32 15.46
C SER A 36 1.54 8.02 14.83
N GLY A 37 0.97 6.85 15.12
CA GLY A 37 1.52 5.57 14.68
C GLY A 37 1.70 5.42 13.16
N CYS A 38 0.84 6.02 12.33
CA CYS A 38 1.02 5.99 10.87
C CYS A 38 2.29 6.74 10.41
N CYS A 39 2.67 7.81 11.10
CA CYS A 39 3.90 8.56 10.82
C CYS A 39 5.15 7.75 11.17
N ASP A 40 5.07 6.93 12.23
CA ASP A 40 6.17 6.05 12.65
C ASP A 40 6.31 4.83 11.74
N ILE A 41 5.18 4.24 11.32
CA ILE A 41 5.14 3.04 10.49
C ILE A 41 5.51 3.34 9.03
N CYS A 42 4.96 4.41 8.45
CA CYS A 42 5.16 4.76 7.05
C CYS A 42 5.44 6.26 6.86
N PRO A 43 6.63 6.74 7.30
CA PRO A 43 7.01 8.17 7.27
C PRO A 43 7.19 8.74 5.85
N ASP A 44 7.15 7.91 4.81
CA ASP A 44 7.21 8.34 3.41
C ASP A 44 5.84 8.74 2.84
N ILE A 45 4.76 8.31 3.49
CA ILE A 45 3.38 8.63 3.12
C ILE A 45 2.74 9.57 4.13
N PHE A 46 2.99 9.36 5.41
CA PHE A 46 2.37 10.11 6.51
C PHE A 46 3.39 11.02 7.19
N GLU A 47 2.97 12.22 7.59
CA GLU A 47 3.73 13.10 8.47
C GLU A 47 2.86 13.66 9.58
N TRP A 48 3.50 14.16 10.63
CA TRP A 48 2.80 14.87 11.69
C TRP A 48 2.70 16.35 11.35
N ASP A 49 1.48 16.83 11.15
CA ASP A 49 1.19 18.25 10.99
C ASP A 49 1.12 18.91 12.38
N GLN A 50 2.11 19.75 12.68
CA GLN A 50 2.20 20.46 13.96
C GLN A 50 1.11 21.52 14.13
N ASP A 51 0.63 22.11 13.04
CA ASP A 51 -0.39 23.16 13.08
C ASP A 51 -1.78 22.56 13.32
N MET A 52 -2.05 21.40 12.73
CA MET A 52 -3.30 20.65 12.96
C MET A 52 -3.25 19.76 14.20
N GLY A 53 -2.06 19.47 14.73
CA GLY A 53 -1.83 18.54 15.83
C GLY A 53 -2.28 17.11 15.48
N ARG A 54 -2.17 16.72 14.21
CA ARG A 54 -2.70 15.47 13.64
C ARG A 54 -1.82 14.97 12.49
N PRO A 55 -1.89 13.67 12.15
CA PRO A 55 -1.25 13.16 10.94
C PRO A 55 -1.86 13.75 9.66
N SER A 56 -1.02 14.01 8.67
CA SER A 56 -1.36 14.41 7.30
C SER A 56 -0.62 13.54 6.28
N LEU A 57 -0.97 13.68 5.00
CA LEU A 57 -0.35 12.94 3.90
C LEU A 57 0.76 13.76 3.24
N LYS A 58 1.99 13.23 3.26
CA LYS A 58 3.11 13.72 2.44
C LYS A 58 2.88 13.40 0.95
N ARG A 59 2.28 12.24 0.69
CA ARG A 59 1.92 11.75 -0.64
C ARG A 59 0.49 11.24 -0.63
N GLN A 60 -0.29 11.66 -1.62
CA GLN A 60 -1.69 11.26 -1.76
C GLN A 60 -1.85 9.88 -2.40
N TYR A 61 -0.82 9.36 -3.07
CA TYR A 61 -0.88 8.08 -3.77
C TYR A 61 0.24 7.15 -3.31
N ALA A 62 -0.12 5.89 -3.04
CA ALA A 62 0.79 4.84 -2.60
C ALA A 62 0.39 3.49 -3.19
N THR A 63 1.37 2.59 -3.27
CA THR A 63 1.12 1.17 -3.57
C THR A 63 0.46 0.49 -2.38
N HIS A 64 -0.21 -0.64 -2.61
CA HIS A 64 -0.82 -1.41 -1.53
C HIS A 64 0.20 -1.78 -0.44
N ASP A 65 1.36 -2.31 -0.81
CA ASP A 65 2.40 -2.70 0.14
C ASP A 65 2.96 -1.55 0.97
N GLU A 66 3.10 -0.35 0.41
CA GLU A 66 3.61 0.82 1.15
C GLU A 66 2.72 1.19 2.35
N VAL A 67 1.39 1.07 2.22
CA VAL A 67 0.45 1.54 3.25
C VAL A 67 -0.24 0.41 4.02
N ARG A 68 -0.10 -0.84 3.58
CA ARG A 68 -0.77 -2.01 4.18
C ARG A 68 -0.58 -2.11 5.68
N GLU A 69 0.64 -1.93 6.17
CA GLU A 69 0.96 -2.04 7.59
C GLU A 69 0.35 -0.89 8.40
N ALA A 70 0.45 0.34 7.91
CA ALA A 70 -0.13 1.52 8.56
C ALA A 70 -1.66 1.40 8.69
N ILE A 71 -2.34 0.93 7.64
CA ILE A 71 -3.79 0.68 7.66
C ILE A 71 -4.15 -0.42 8.65
N SER A 72 -3.40 -1.54 8.63
CA SER A 72 -3.65 -2.70 9.48
C SER A 72 -3.47 -2.41 10.97
N LEU A 73 -2.50 -1.55 11.32
CA LEU A 73 -2.15 -1.23 12.71
C LEU A 73 -2.86 0.02 13.23
N CYS A 74 -3.58 0.77 12.39
CA CYS A 74 -4.32 1.94 12.83
C CYS A 74 -5.43 1.55 13.84
N PRO A 75 -5.36 1.98 15.11
CA PRO A 75 -6.30 1.55 16.15
C PRO A 75 -7.73 2.07 15.92
N ARG A 76 -7.87 3.12 15.13
CA ARG A 76 -9.16 3.73 14.74
C ARG A 76 -9.61 3.34 13.34
N ARG A 77 -8.78 2.63 12.57
CA ARG A 77 -9.01 2.34 11.14
C ARG A 77 -9.38 3.59 10.34
N CYS A 78 -8.75 4.72 10.66
CA CYS A 78 -9.04 6.01 10.03
C CYS A 78 -8.27 6.21 8.71
N ILE A 79 -7.61 5.18 8.17
CA ILE A 79 -6.84 5.23 6.93
C ILE A 79 -7.53 4.32 5.93
N THR A 80 -7.88 4.86 4.77
CA THR A 80 -8.53 4.13 3.67
C THR A 80 -7.80 4.36 2.37
N VAL A 81 -8.07 3.50 1.39
CA VAL A 81 -7.47 3.59 0.06
C VAL A 81 -8.54 3.39 -0.99
N GLU A 82 -8.70 4.36 -1.89
CA GLU A 82 -9.71 4.29 -2.95
C GLU A 82 -9.20 3.51 -4.17
N GLY A 83 -10.12 2.84 -4.86
CA GLY A 83 -9.78 2.03 -6.03
C GLY A 83 -9.07 0.72 -5.71
N TRP A 84 -9.02 0.30 -4.43
CA TRP A 84 -8.78 -1.10 -4.07
C TRP A 84 -10.03 -1.92 -4.34
N THR A 85 -10.12 -2.45 -5.56
CA THR A 85 -10.93 -3.64 -5.78
C THR A 85 -10.06 -4.82 -5.40
N GLU A 86 -10.36 -5.46 -4.26
CA GLU A 86 -10.04 -6.88 -4.14
C GLU A 86 -10.77 -7.56 -5.29
N GLU A 87 -10.08 -7.77 -6.42
CA GLU A 87 -10.56 -8.68 -7.44
C GLU A 87 -10.61 -10.06 -6.80
N PHE A 88 -11.79 -10.37 -6.25
CA PHE A 88 -12.39 -11.67 -6.01
C PHE A 88 -11.40 -12.84 -5.91
N TYR A 89 -11.23 -13.35 -4.69
CA TYR A 89 -10.98 -14.78 -4.49
C TYR A 89 -12.30 -15.54 -4.40
#